data_AF-A0A6N9R6N8-F1
#
_entry.id   AF-A0A6N9R6N8-F1
#
_cell.length_a   1.000
_cell.length_b   1.000
_cell.length_c   1.000
_cell.angle_alpha   90.00
_cell.angle_beta   90.00
_cell.angle_gamma   90.00
#
_symmetry.space_group_name_H-M   'P 1'
#
loop_
_entity.id
_entity.type
_entity.pdbx_description
1 polymer ?
#
loop_
_entity_poly.entity_id
_entity_poly.type
_entity_poly.pdbx_seq_one_letter_code
_entity_poly.pdbx_strand_id
1 'polypeptide(L)'
;MSNLGLFVTASLIWGSTWYAITLQFGAVAAEVSVAYRFALAAVLFAVWCKATSRSLAFSARQHVDIAAQGAFLFGLNYVAVYWAEQHVASGLVAVLFSTIVFLNPLGARLFFATPLTVRALAGAALGVGGVALLFLP
;
A
#
# COMPACT_ATOMS: atom_id res chain seq x y z
N MET A 1 12.28 -18.54 1.98
CA MET A 1 11.70 -18.26 0.64
C MET A 1 12.74 -17.51 -0.18
N SER A 2 12.88 -17.79 -1.47
CA SER A 2 13.77 -17.02 -2.37
C SER A 2 13.27 -15.57 -2.48
N ASN A 3 14.17 -14.60 -2.55
CA ASN A 3 13.85 -13.18 -2.76
C ASN A 3 12.96 -12.97 -3.99
N LEU A 4 13.18 -13.76 -5.05
CA LEU A 4 12.35 -13.72 -6.26
C LEU A 4 10.89 -14.12 -5.96
N GLY A 5 10.68 -15.15 -5.15
CA GLY A 5 9.34 -15.61 -4.79
C GLY A 5 8.57 -14.57 -3.98
N LEU A 6 9.23 -13.90 -3.04
CA LEU A 6 8.64 -12.79 -2.28
C LEU A 6 8.28 -11.62 -3.20
N PHE A 7 9.18 -11.28 -4.13
CA PHE A 7 8.96 -10.20 -5.11
C PHE A 7 7.78 -10.48 -6.04
N VAL A 8 7.71 -11.68 -6.63
CA VAL A 8 6.60 -12.07 -7.52
C VAL A 8 5.28 -12.06 -6.76
N THR A 9 5.25 -12.61 -5.55
CA THR A 9 4.04 -12.64 -4.72
C THR A 9 3.55 -11.23 -4.39
N ALA A 10 4.45 -10.36 -3.92
CA ALA A 10 4.11 -8.97 -3.63
C ALA A 10 3.62 -8.24 -4.89
N SER A 11 4.29 -8.42 -6.04
CA SER A 11 3.91 -7.78 -7.29
C SER A 11 2.53 -8.20 -7.78
N LEU A 12 2.18 -9.49 -7.67
CA LEU A 12 0.85 -9.98 -8.05
C LEU A 12 -0.24 -9.44 -7.13
N ILE A 13 0.00 -9.45 -5.81
CA ILE A 13 -0.97 -8.92 -4.83
C ILE A 13 -1.19 -7.43 -5.03
N TRP A 14 -0.13 -6.64 -5.13
CA TRP A 14 -0.24 -5.18 -5.26
C TRP A 14 -0.70 -4.75 -6.65
N GLY A 15 -0.24 -5.41 -7.71
CA GLY A 15 -0.67 -5.10 -9.08
C GLY A 15 -2.16 -5.38 -9.31
N SER A 16 -2.68 -6.47 -8.75
CA SER A 16 -4.11 -6.82 -8.85
C SER A 16 -5.03 -6.05 -7.90
N THR A 17 -4.47 -5.39 -6.88
CA THR A 17 -5.27 -4.70 -5.84
C THR A 17 -6.17 -3.62 -6.44
N TRP A 18 -5.67 -2.82 -7.38
CA TRP A 18 -6.45 -1.74 -8.01
C TRP A 18 -7.68 -2.27 -8.74
N TYR A 19 -7.51 -3.32 -9.52
CA TYR A 19 -8.64 -3.99 -10.18
C TYR A 19 -9.63 -4.56 -9.16
N ALA A 20 -9.13 -5.19 -8.09
CA ALA A 20 -9.97 -5.73 -7.03
C ALA A 20 -10.73 -4.66 -6.23
N ILE A 21 -10.21 -3.43 -6.13
CA ILE A 21 -10.93 -2.31 -5.48
C ILE A 21 -12.12 -1.90 -6.34
N THR A 22 -11.94 -1.81 -7.66
CA THR A 22 -13.03 -1.50 -8.59
C THR A 22 -14.21 -2.48 -8.46
N LEU A 23 -13.92 -3.76 -8.17
CA LEU A 23 -14.94 -4.79 -7.94
C LEU A 23 -15.69 -4.66 -6.60
N GLN A 24 -15.28 -3.76 -5.71
CA GLN A 24 -15.90 -3.55 -4.38
C GLN A 24 -16.95 -2.42 -4.37
N PHE A 25 -17.21 -1.79 -5.52
CA PHE A 25 -18.19 -0.73 -5.62
C PHE A 25 -19.61 -1.25 -5.86
N GLY A 26 -20.62 -0.48 -5.42
CA GLY A 26 -22.04 -0.69 -5.76
C GLY A 26 -22.90 -1.32 -4.66
N ALA A 27 -22.33 -2.09 -3.73
CA ALA A 27 -23.10 -2.70 -2.64
C ALA A 27 -23.17 -1.85 -1.36
N VAL A 28 -22.04 -1.25 -0.97
CA VAL A 28 -21.91 -0.41 0.22
C VAL A 28 -21.04 0.81 -0.09
N ALA A 29 -21.05 1.79 0.82
CA ALA A 29 -20.19 2.97 0.72
C ALA A 29 -18.70 2.57 0.76
N ALA A 30 -17.84 3.37 0.10
CA ALA A 30 -16.42 3.10 -0.06
C ALA A 30 -15.69 2.90 1.28
N GLU A 31 -16.03 3.71 2.26
CA GLU A 31 -15.46 3.69 3.61
C GLU A 31 -15.76 2.37 4.32
N VAL A 32 -16.95 1.81 4.08
CA VAL A 32 -17.38 0.53 4.65
C VAL A 32 -16.61 -0.63 4.00
N SER A 33 -16.42 -0.60 2.68
CA SER A 33 -15.58 -1.59 1.98
C SER A 33 -14.14 -1.59 2.51
N VAL A 34 -13.56 -0.40 2.72
CA VAL A 34 -12.23 -0.23 3.33
C VAL A 34 -12.21 -0.80 4.75
N ALA A 35 -13.23 -0.49 5.57
CA ALA A 35 -13.34 -1.01 6.93
C ALA A 35 -13.42 -2.54 6.96
N TYR A 36 -14.24 -3.18 6.11
CA TYR A 36 -14.31 -4.63 6.03
C TYR A 36 -12.99 -5.27 5.62
N ARG A 37 -12.31 -4.71 4.61
CA ARG A 37 -11.02 -5.21 4.13
C ARG A 37 -9.97 -5.22 5.24
N PHE A 38 -9.82 -4.10 5.96
CA PHE A 38 -8.79 -4.00 6.99
C PHE A 38 -9.19 -4.66 8.31
N ALA A 39 -10.49 -4.73 8.64
CA ALA A 39 -10.96 -5.54 9.75
C ALA A 39 -10.68 -7.03 9.53
N LEU A 40 -10.95 -7.54 8.32
CA LEU A 40 -10.61 -8.92 7.95
C LEU A 40 -9.11 -9.16 8.06
N ALA A 41 -8.28 -8.26 7.53
CA ALA A 41 -6.83 -8.34 7.64
C ALA A 41 -6.37 -8.37 9.11
N ALA A 42 -6.92 -7.50 9.96
CA ALA A 42 -6.61 -7.45 11.40
C ALA A 42 -6.96 -8.77 12.10
N VAL A 43 -8.12 -9.35 11.81
CA VAL A 43 -8.53 -10.67 12.34
C VAL A 43 -7.58 -11.77 11.87
N LEU A 44 -7.26 -11.81 10.58
CA LEU A 44 -6.34 -12.81 10.01
C LEU A 44 -4.95 -12.71 10.65
N PHE A 45 -4.41 -11.51 10.84
CA PHE A 45 -3.14 -11.31 11.52
C PHE A 45 -3.21 -11.69 13.00
N ALA A 46 -4.29 -11.36 13.71
CA ALA A 46 -4.46 -11.75 15.10
C ALA A 46 -4.52 -13.29 15.25
N VAL A 47 -5.24 -13.97 14.37
CA VAL A 47 -5.30 -15.44 14.31
C VAL A 47 -3.92 -16.02 14.01
N TRP A 48 -3.20 -15.46 13.03
CA TRP A 48 -1.84 -15.89 12.68
C TRP A 48 -0.87 -15.73 13.85
N CYS A 49 -0.87 -14.58 14.53
CA CYS A 49 -0.03 -14.34 15.70
C CYS A 49 -0.34 -15.33 16.82
N LYS A 50 -1.63 -15.60 17.09
CA LYS A 50 -2.03 -16.62 18.07
C LYS A 50 -1.58 -18.02 17.67
N ALA A 51 -1.75 -18.40 16.41
CA ALA A 51 -1.36 -19.72 15.89
C ALA A 51 0.17 -19.94 15.87
N THR A 52 0.95 -18.85 15.76
CA THR A 52 2.42 -18.89 15.73
C THR A 52 3.07 -18.46 17.05
N SER A 53 2.28 -18.32 18.12
CA SER A 53 2.71 -17.89 19.46
C SER A 53 3.53 -16.59 19.46
N ARG A 54 3.17 -15.66 18.57
CA ARG A 54 3.78 -14.32 18.50
C ARG A 54 3.07 -13.40 19.48
N SER A 55 3.85 -12.73 20.32
CA SER A 55 3.33 -11.76 21.28
C SER A 55 2.73 -10.55 20.57
N LEU A 56 1.54 -10.14 21.01
CA LEU A 56 0.89 -8.87 20.68
C LEU A 56 0.94 -7.89 21.86
N ALA A 57 1.81 -8.16 22.85
CA ALA A 57 2.02 -7.25 23.98
C ALA A 57 2.90 -6.09 23.53
N PHE A 58 2.28 -4.93 23.34
CA PHE A 58 2.96 -3.67 23.03
C PHE A 58 2.75 -2.67 24.17
N SER A 59 3.69 -1.76 24.35
CA SER A 59 3.52 -0.62 25.26
C SER A 59 2.42 0.32 24.75
N ALA A 60 1.85 1.14 25.65
CA ALA A 60 0.84 2.13 25.27
C ALA A 60 1.32 3.07 24.16
N ARG A 61 2.60 3.47 24.19
CA ARG A 61 3.22 4.29 23.15
C ARG A 61 3.24 3.58 21.79
N GLN A 62 3.64 2.31 21.76
CA GLN A 62 3.64 1.52 20.53
C GLN A 62 2.22 1.33 19.98
N HIS A 63 1.21 1.20 20.84
CA HIS A 63 -0.19 1.17 20.40
C HIS A 63 -0.62 2.49 19.74
N VAL A 64 -0.17 3.64 20.24
CA VAL A 64 -0.40 4.93 19.60
C VAL A 64 0.27 5.00 18.22
N ASP A 65 1.53 4.55 18.12
CA ASP A 65 2.25 4.55 16.84
C ASP A 65 1.58 3.61 15.81
N ILE A 66 1.15 2.42 16.25
CA ILE A 66 0.40 1.45 15.41
C ILE A 66 -0.95 2.04 14.99
N ALA A 67 -1.67 2.71 15.90
CA ALA A 67 -2.95 3.33 15.59
C ALA A 67 -2.78 4.49 14.59
N ALA A 68 -1.75 5.32 14.76
CA ALA A 68 -1.41 6.38 13.82
C ALA A 68 -1.08 5.81 12.44
N GLN A 69 -0.24 4.77 12.37
CA GLN A 69 0.05 4.08 11.12
C GLN A 69 -1.22 3.50 10.50
N GLY A 70 -2.08 2.85 11.29
CA GLY A 70 -3.39 2.36 10.87
C GLY A 70 -4.26 3.43 10.24
N ALA A 71 -4.42 4.56 10.95
CA ALA A 71 -5.26 5.66 10.52
C ALA A 71 -4.75 6.35 9.24
N PHE A 72 -3.46 6.66 9.16
CA PHE A 72 -2.90 7.40 8.02
C PHE A 72 -2.58 6.51 6.82
N LEU A 73 -1.94 5.36 7.04
CA LEU A 73 -1.46 4.49 5.96
C LEU A 73 -2.54 3.60 5.38
N PHE A 74 -3.48 3.12 6.21
CA PHE A 74 -4.51 2.19 5.77
C PHE A 74 -5.91 2.81 5.75
N GLY A 75 -6.28 3.62 6.74
CA GLY A 75 -7.59 4.26 6.80
C GLY A 75 -7.76 5.38 5.78
N LEU A 76 -7.26 6.57 6.12
CA LEU A 76 -7.42 7.79 5.31
C LEU A 76 -6.87 7.63 3.89
N ASN A 77 -5.70 6.99 3.76
CA ASN A 77 -5.11 6.76 2.44
C ASN A 77 -6.02 5.91 1.54
N TYR A 78 -6.53 4.76 2.01
CA TYR A 78 -7.38 3.93 1.16
C TYR A 78 -8.78 4.50 0.94
N VAL A 79 -9.35 5.21 1.91
CA VAL A 79 -10.63 5.92 1.67
C VAL A 79 -10.47 6.93 0.54
N ALA A 80 -9.40 7.72 0.55
CA ALA A 80 -9.10 8.67 -0.52
C ALA A 80 -8.87 7.96 -1.87
N VAL A 81 -8.18 6.82 -1.88
CA VAL A 81 -8.00 5.98 -3.08
C VAL A 81 -9.35 5.48 -3.61
N TYR A 82 -10.22 4.95 -2.76
CA TYR A 82 -11.52 4.42 -3.19
C TYR A 82 -12.40 5.53 -3.77
N TRP A 83 -12.38 6.74 -3.18
CA TRP A 83 -13.04 7.91 -3.75
C TRP A 83 -12.47 8.31 -5.11
N ALA A 84 -11.14 8.28 -5.26
CA ALA A 84 -10.49 8.57 -6.54
C ALA A 84 -10.85 7.53 -7.61
N GLU A 85 -10.87 6.25 -7.28
CA GLU A 85 -11.23 5.15 -8.20
C GLU A 85 -12.68 5.20 -8.69
N GLN A 86 -13.58 5.92 -8.02
CA GLN A 86 -14.92 6.18 -8.55
C GLN A 86 -14.92 7.12 -9.76
N HIS A 87 -13.85 7.91 -9.92
CA HIS A 87 -13.74 8.95 -10.94
C HIS A 87 -12.60 8.69 -11.94
N VAL A 88 -11.69 7.77 -11.61
CA VAL A 88 -10.45 7.52 -12.35
C VAL A 88 -10.29 6.03 -12.60
N ALA A 89 -9.92 5.66 -13.82
CA ALA A 89 -9.69 4.26 -14.16
C ALA A 89 -8.58 3.65 -13.28
N SER A 90 -8.78 2.41 -12.82
CA SER A 90 -7.86 1.73 -11.89
C SER A 90 -6.43 1.59 -12.42
N GLY A 91 -6.26 1.49 -13.75
CA GLY A 91 -4.94 1.53 -14.38
C GLY A 91 -4.20 2.84 -14.11
N LEU A 92 -4.88 3.99 -14.23
CA LEU A 92 -4.27 5.29 -13.96
C LEU A 92 -4.00 5.49 -12.46
N VAL A 93 -4.86 4.97 -11.59
CA VAL A 93 -4.61 4.96 -10.14
C VAL A 93 -3.35 4.15 -9.81
N ALA A 94 -3.17 2.98 -10.43
CA ALA A 94 -1.96 2.17 -10.26
C ALA A 94 -0.68 2.94 -10.67
N VAL A 95 -0.76 3.71 -11.77
CA VAL A 95 0.35 4.57 -12.22
C VAL A 95 0.68 5.65 -11.20
N LEU A 96 -0.33 6.40 -10.78
CA LEU A 96 -0.17 7.48 -9.82
C LEU A 96 0.41 6.94 -8.50
N PHE A 97 -0.06 5.77 -8.06
CA PHE A 97 0.48 5.15 -6.85
C PHE A 97 1.93 4.68 -7.01
N SER A 98 2.35 4.25 -8.21
CA SER A 98 3.75 3.88 -8.48
C SER A 98 4.73 5.05 -8.32
N THR A 99 4.26 6.30 -8.41
CA THR A 99 5.10 7.49 -8.17
C THR A 99 5.59 7.60 -6.73
N ILE A 100 4.99 6.83 -5.80
CA ILE A 100 5.45 6.74 -4.41
C ILE A 100 6.90 6.26 -4.31
N VAL A 101 7.42 5.58 -5.35
CA VAL A 101 8.84 5.16 -5.43
C VAL A 101 9.80 6.37 -5.43
N PHE A 102 9.36 7.56 -5.83
CA PHE A 102 10.11 8.79 -5.64
C PHE A 102 9.83 9.46 -4.31
N LEU A 103 8.54 9.53 -3.94
CA LEU A 103 8.11 10.25 -2.74
C LEU A 103 8.65 9.60 -1.45
N ASN A 104 8.71 8.28 -1.39
CA ASN A 104 9.18 7.55 -0.21
C ASN A 104 10.67 7.83 0.10
N PRO A 105 11.63 7.66 -0.84
CA PRO A 105 13.02 8.03 -0.59
C PRO A 105 13.22 9.52 -0.28
N LEU A 106 12.46 10.41 -0.94
CA LEU A 106 12.52 11.85 -0.68
C LEU A 106 12.03 12.18 0.73
N GLY A 107 10.88 11.62 1.13
CA GLY A 107 10.36 11.73 2.49
C GLY A 107 11.33 11.14 3.52
N ALA A 108 11.93 9.99 3.22
CA ALA A 108 12.92 9.36 4.07
C ALA A 108 14.17 10.24 4.27
N ARG A 109 14.61 10.94 3.21
CA ARG A 109 15.68 11.92 3.33
C ARG A 109 15.27 13.11 4.18
N LEU A 110 14.07 13.65 3.98
CA LEU A 110 13.59 14.86 4.64
C LEU A 110 13.35 14.65 6.14
N PHE A 111 12.67 13.57 6.51
CA PHE A 111 12.24 13.32 7.89
C PHE A 111 13.22 12.50 8.72
N PHE A 112 14.01 11.63 8.08
CA PHE A 112 14.90 10.69 8.77
C PHE A 112 16.38 10.85 8.38
N ALA A 113 16.73 11.88 7.60
CA ALA A 113 18.07 12.16 7.10
C ALA A 113 18.72 11.01 6.30
N THR A 114 17.93 10.01 5.88
CA THR A 114 18.40 8.81 5.17
C THR A 114 19.07 9.18 3.84
N PRO A 115 20.29 8.69 3.53
CA PRO A 115 20.97 9.06 2.31
C PRO A 115 20.24 8.54 1.06
N LEU A 116 20.01 9.44 0.09
CA LEU A 116 19.49 9.10 -1.22
C LEU A 116 20.61 8.53 -2.08
N THR A 117 20.46 7.28 -2.53
CA THR A 117 21.43 6.68 -3.45
C THR A 117 21.01 6.93 -4.90
N VAL A 118 21.99 7.21 -5.75
CA VAL A 118 21.76 7.39 -7.21
C VAL A 118 21.11 6.14 -7.82
N ARG A 119 21.45 4.95 -7.32
CA ARG A 119 20.84 3.68 -7.75
C ARG A 119 19.34 3.62 -7.46
N ALA A 120 18.90 4.11 -6.30
CA ALA A 120 17.48 4.17 -5.97
C ALA A 120 16.73 5.13 -6.89
N LEU A 121 17.29 6.31 -7.17
CA LEU A 121 16.69 7.29 -8.09
C LEU A 121 16.65 6.77 -9.53
N ALA A 122 17.70 6.09 -9.99
CA ALA A 122 17.73 5.47 -11.31
C ALA A 122 16.69 4.35 -11.44
N GLY A 123 16.56 3.49 -10.43
CA GLY A 123 15.54 2.45 -10.38
C GLY A 123 14.11 3.03 -10.37
N ALA A 124 13.90 4.11 -9.63
CA ALA A 124 12.63 4.84 -9.61
C ALA A 124 12.28 5.43 -10.98
N ALA A 125 13.26 6.06 -11.65
CA ALA A 125 13.11 6.61 -12.99
C ALA A 125 12.75 5.53 -14.02
N LEU A 126 13.44 4.39 -13.99
CA LEU A 126 13.12 3.25 -14.86
C LEU A 126 11.72 2.70 -14.58
N GLY A 127 11.33 2.56 -13.31
CA GLY A 127 10.01 2.10 -12.92
C GLY A 127 8.90 3.01 -13.44
N VAL A 128 9.00 4.32 -13.22
CA VAL A 128 8.01 5.28 -13.72
C VAL A 128 8.04 5.41 -15.23
N GLY A 129 9.21 5.31 -15.87
CA GLY A 129 9.30 5.24 -17.33
C GLY A 129 8.55 4.03 -17.90
N GLY A 130 8.73 2.85 -17.32
CA GLY A 130 8.01 1.63 -17.73
C GLY A 130 6.50 1.75 -17.53
N VAL A 131 6.07 2.37 -16.44
CA VAL A 131 4.66 2.66 -16.18
C VAL A 131 4.11 3.69 -17.17
N ALA A 132 4.84 4.75 -17.50
CA ALA A 132 4.40 5.72 -18.51
C ALA A 132 4.21 5.04 -19.88
N LEU A 133 5.17 4.20 -20.29
CA LEU A 133 5.09 3.45 -21.55
C LEU A 133 3.86 2.54 -21.67
N LEU A 134 3.35 1.98 -20.57
CA LEU A 134 2.11 1.19 -20.57
C LEU A 134 0.87 1.99 -20.98
N PHE A 135 0.90 3.32 -20.84
CA PHE A 135 -0.23 4.22 -21.11
C PHE A 135 0.03 5.14 -22.32
N LEU A 136 1.18 5.01 -22.98
CA LEU A 136 1.35 5.58 -24.32
C LEU A 136 0.48 4.77 -25.32
N PRO A 137 -0.14 5.45 -26.30
CA PRO A 137 -0.99 4.82 -27.31
C PRO A 137 -0.24 3.82 -28.22
#